data_AF-A0A379VM10-F1
#
_entry.id   AF-A0A379VM10-F1
#
_cell.length_a   1.000
_cell.length_b   1.000
_cell.length_c   1.000
_cell.angle_alpha   90.00
_cell.angle_beta   90.00
_cell.angle_gamma   90.00
#
_symmetry.space_group_name_H-M   'P 1'
#
loop_
_entity.id
_entity.type
_entity.pdbx_description
1 polymer ?
#
loop_
_entity_poly.entity_id
_entity_poly.type
_entity_poly.pdbx_seq_one_letter_code
_entity_poly.pdbx_strand_id
1 'polypeptide(L)'
;MGCVSFAQLYFPGGVINKENFQRARMAAAQKLETLTWQYRIQGWNVAMGASGTIKAAHEVLLALGEKDGFITPERLDKLKSEVLKHRSFNALSLPGLSEERKAVFVPGLAILCGVFDALAIRELRLSDGALREGVLYEMEGRFRHQDVRSRTAKSLANQYNIDREQARRVLETTMQMYEQWQAQQPKLAHPQLEALLRWAAMLHEVGLNINHSGLHRHSAYILQHSDLPGFNQEQQMMMATLVRYHRKAIKLDDMPRFTLFKKKQYLPLIQLLRLGVLLNNQRQATTTPPTLRLTTDDSHWTLCFPHDWFSQNALVLLDLEKEQQYWEAVTGWRLNIEEESSPEIAA
;
A
#
# COMPACT_ATOMS: atom_id res chain seq x y z
N MET A 1 19.50 -0.01 4.52
CA MET A 1 20.93 0.39 4.48
C MET A 1 21.25 0.85 3.07
N GLY A 2 22.11 1.85 2.89
CA GLY A 2 22.45 2.38 1.56
C GLY A 2 23.80 3.09 1.55
N CYS A 3 24.38 3.28 0.37
CA CYS A 3 25.74 3.81 0.23
C CYS A 3 25.92 5.23 0.80
N VAL A 4 24.93 6.12 0.63
CA VAL A 4 24.98 7.49 1.17
C VAL A 4 24.94 7.50 2.71
N SER A 5 24.00 6.75 3.32
CA SER A 5 23.90 6.68 4.77
C SER A 5 25.10 5.97 5.40
N PHE A 6 25.65 4.93 4.76
CA PHE A 6 26.84 4.25 5.25
C PHE A 6 28.11 5.09 5.08
N ALA A 7 28.22 5.95 4.06
CA ALA A 7 29.30 6.94 3.96
C ALA A 7 29.33 7.81 5.21
N GLN A 8 28.20 8.41 5.60
CA GLN A 8 28.10 9.29 6.75
C GLN A 8 28.40 8.58 8.09
N LEU A 9 27.89 7.35 8.24
CA LEU A 9 27.99 6.61 9.51
C LEU A 9 29.37 5.97 9.74
N TYR A 10 29.99 5.40 8.69
CA TYR A 10 31.17 4.55 8.84
C TYR A 10 32.44 5.13 8.22
N PHE A 11 32.32 6.14 7.37
CA PHE A 11 33.45 6.78 6.69
C PHE A 11 33.40 8.31 6.89
N PRO A 12 33.48 8.79 8.14
CA PRO A 12 33.42 10.23 8.42
C PRO A 12 34.53 10.97 7.67
N GLY A 13 34.18 12.10 7.03
CA GLY A 13 35.10 12.86 6.18
C GLY A 13 35.58 12.13 4.93
N GLY A 14 34.93 11.02 4.55
CA GLY A 14 35.33 10.19 3.41
C GLY A 14 36.62 9.41 3.64
N VAL A 15 37.04 9.20 4.90
CA VAL A 15 38.28 8.51 5.25
C VAL A 15 38.15 7.00 5.03
N ILE A 16 39.07 6.45 4.22
CA ILE A 16 39.15 5.02 3.93
C ILE A 16 40.25 4.39 4.79
N ASN A 17 39.88 3.40 5.58
CA ASN A 17 40.79 2.50 6.29
C ASN A 17 40.12 1.15 6.55
N LYS A 18 40.90 0.19 7.04
CA LYS A 18 40.44 -1.19 7.26
C LYS A 18 39.33 -1.27 8.30
N GLU A 19 39.43 -0.46 9.35
CA GLU A 19 38.50 -0.44 10.49
C GLU A 19 37.12 0.09 10.06
N ASN A 20 37.09 1.19 9.33
CA ASN A 20 35.87 1.79 8.76
C ASN A 20 35.18 0.82 7.81
N PHE A 21 35.96 0.21 6.90
CA PHE A 21 35.41 -0.77 5.95
C PHE A 21 34.84 -2.00 6.67
N GLN A 22 35.58 -2.54 7.64
CA GLN A 22 35.13 -3.72 8.39
C GLN A 22 33.89 -3.43 9.21
N ARG A 23 33.81 -2.28 9.88
CA ARG A 23 32.60 -1.85 10.61
C ARG A 23 31.39 -1.74 9.68
N ALA A 24 31.55 -1.12 8.52
CA ALA A 24 30.48 -1.04 7.52
C ALA A 24 30.03 -2.41 7.00
N ARG A 25 30.99 -3.30 6.67
CA ARG A 25 30.71 -4.68 6.22
C ARG A 25 29.94 -5.48 7.27
N MET A 26 30.39 -5.45 8.53
CA MET A 26 29.71 -6.12 9.65
C MET A 26 28.32 -5.54 9.92
N ALA A 27 28.16 -4.22 9.86
CA ALA A 27 26.86 -3.58 10.05
C ALA A 27 25.85 -3.92 8.94
N ALA A 28 26.33 -4.16 7.72
CA ALA A 28 25.49 -4.67 6.65
C ALA A 28 25.04 -6.11 6.92
N ALA A 29 25.97 -6.98 7.30
CA ALA A 29 25.65 -8.38 7.66
C ALA A 29 24.67 -8.46 8.86
N GLN A 30 24.89 -7.66 9.90
CA GLN A 30 24.01 -7.59 11.07
C GLN A 30 22.56 -7.23 10.70
N LYS A 31 22.34 -6.35 9.73
CA LYS A 31 20.99 -5.99 9.27
C LYS A 31 20.26 -7.11 8.53
N LEU A 32 20.97 -8.15 8.10
CA LEU A 32 20.43 -9.31 7.38
C LEU A 32 20.28 -10.53 8.29
N GLU A 33 20.70 -10.45 9.56
CA GLU A 33 20.79 -11.58 10.48
C GLU A 33 19.50 -12.41 10.54
N THR A 34 18.34 -11.74 10.69
CA THR A 34 17.03 -12.37 10.84
C THR A 34 16.49 -13.06 9.58
N LEU A 35 17.04 -12.76 8.40
CA LEU A 35 16.57 -13.32 7.12
C LEU A 35 17.55 -14.31 6.47
N THR A 36 18.78 -14.39 6.96
CA THR A 36 19.85 -15.20 6.34
C THR A 36 19.48 -16.68 6.18
N TRP A 37 19.01 -17.32 7.24
CA TRP A 37 18.66 -18.75 7.21
C TRP A 37 17.52 -19.05 6.24
N GLN A 38 16.46 -18.24 6.29
CA GLN A 38 15.29 -18.39 5.41
C GLN A 38 15.68 -18.28 3.93
N TYR A 39 16.47 -17.27 3.56
CA TYR A 39 16.90 -17.07 2.18
C TYR A 39 17.85 -18.18 1.70
N ARG A 40 18.76 -18.65 2.56
CA ARG A 40 19.72 -19.70 2.20
C ARG A 40 19.05 -21.06 2.00
N ILE A 41 18.03 -21.39 2.78
CA ILE A 41 17.25 -22.62 2.58
C ILE A 41 16.37 -22.54 1.34
N GLN A 42 15.70 -21.40 1.13
CA GLN A 42 14.92 -21.20 -0.08
C GLN A 42 15.79 -21.35 -1.34
N GLY A 43 17.01 -20.82 -1.28
CA GLY A 43 17.99 -20.90 -2.36
C GLY A 43 17.58 -20.11 -3.60
N TRP A 44 18.46 -20.15 -4.59
CA TRP A 44 18.24 -19.54 -5.91
C TRP A 44 19.08 -20.27 -6.96
N ASN A 45 18.58 -20.33 -8.19
CA ASN A 45 19.37 -20.81 -9.32
C ASN A 45 20.35 -19.74 -9.83
N VAL A 46 19.98 -18.45 -9.72
CA VAL A 46 20.78 -17.31 -10.15
C VAL A 46 20.59 -16.14 -9.18
N ALA A 47 21.68 -15.46 -8.81
CA ALA A 47 21.61 -14.21 -8.09
C ALA A 47 21.83 -13.04 -9.06
N MET A 48 20.88 -12.11 -9.07
CA MET A 48 20.92 -10.90 -9.86
C MET A 48 21.05 -9.68 -8.95
N GLY A 49 21.86 -8.71 -9.37
CA GLY A 49 22.07 -7.47 -8.65
C GLY A 49 21.78 -6.27 -9.56
N ALA A 50 21.15 -5.24 -9.01
CA ALA A 50 20.74 -4.05 -9.76
C ALA A 50 21.27 -2.76 -9.11
N SER A 51 21.06 -1.63 -9.81
CA SER A 51 21.46 -0.28 -9.37
C SER A 51 22.96 0.00 -9.36
N GLY A 52 23.32 1.27 -9.13
CA GLY A 52 24.66 1.80 -9.41
C GLY A 52 25.81 1.16 -8.63
N THR A 53 25.60 0.63 -7.42
CA THR A 53 26.70 0.03 -6.63
C THR A 53 27.21 -1.25 -7.25
N ILE A 54 26.29 -2.13 -7.66
CA ILE A 54 26.62 -3.40 -8.30
C ILE A 54 27.16 -3.14 -9.70
N LYS A 55 26.56 -2.19 -10.44
CA LYS A 55 27.06 -1.77 -11.75
C LYS A 55 28.51 -1.26 -11.68
N ALA A 56 28.82 -0.37 -10.75
CA ALA A 56 30.18 0.15 -10.58
C ALA A 56 31.17 -0.95 -10.16
N ALA A 57 30.78 -1.89 -9.29
CA ALA A 57 31.64 -3.01 -8.91
C ALA A 57 31.96 -3.91 -10.11
N HIS A 58 30.95 -4.19 -10.94
CA HIS A 58 31.10 -4.92 -12.20
C HIS A 58 32.03 -4.18 -13.18
N GLU A 59 31.81 -2.89 -13.43
CA GLU A 59 32.63 -2.07 -14.34
C GLU A 59 34.10 -2.00 -13.90
N VAL A 60 34.35 -1.82 -12.59
CA VAL A 60 35.72 -1.80 -12.05
C VAL A 60 36.39 -3.18 -12.19
N LEU A 61 35.67 -4.28 -11.96
CA LEU A 61 36.23 -5.62 -12.15
C LEU A 61 36.63 -5.89 -13.60
N LEU A 62 35.79 -5.49 -14.56
CA LEU A 62 36.11 -5.58 -15.99
C LEU A 62 37.34 -4.73 -16.33
N ALA A 63 37.41 -3.50 -15.80
CA ALA A 63 38.54 -2.61 -16.03
C ALA A 63 39.85 -3.09 -15.38
N LEU A 64 39.76 -3.89 -14.30
CA LEU A 64 40.89 -4.59 -13.67
C LEU A 64 41.27 -5.91 -14.38
N GLY A 65 40.57 -6.29 -15.46
CA GLY A 65 40.93 -7.41 -16.33
C GLY A 65 40.16 -8.71 -16.09
N GLU A 66 39.10 -8.72 -15.28
CA GLU A 66 38.20 -9.87 -15.18
C GLU A 66 37.38 -10.04 -16.48
N LYS A 67 37.21 -11.27 -16.98
CA LYS A 67 36.72 -11.52 -18.35
C LYS A 67 35.21 -11.73 -18.49
N ASP A 68 34.54 -12.20 -17.44
CA ASP A 68 33.15 -12.70 -17.51
C ASP A 68 32.12 -11.76 -16.82
N GLY A 69 32.59 -10.75 -16.09
CA GLY A 69 31.72 -9.80 -15.41
C GLY A 69 30.98 -10.33 -14.17
N PHE A 70 31.22 -11.55 -13.71
CA PHE A 70 30.61 -12.05 -12.49
C PHE A 70 31.24 -11.43 -11.24
N ILE A 71 30.41 -11.13 -10.25
CA ILE A 71 30.89 -10.71 -8.93
C ILE A 71 30.89 -11.95 -8.03
N THR A 72 32.05 -12.28 -7.47
CA THR A 72 32.26 -13.43 -6.57
C THR A 72 32.90 -12.95 -5.25
N PRO A 73 32.89 -13.75 -4.17
CA PRO A 73 33.56 -13.40 -2.91
C PRO A 73 35.03 -12.99 -3.10
N GLU A 74 35.77 -13.75 -3.91
CA GLU A 74 37.20 -13.53 -4.16
C GLU A 74 37.42 -12.20 -4.90
N ARG A 75 36.57 -11.90 -5.88
CA ARG A 75 36.61 -10.64 -6.64
C ARG A 75 36.22 -9.43 -5.78
N LEU A 76 35.32 -9.60 -4.82
CA LEU A 76 35.01 -8.55 -3.85
C LEU A 76 36.20 -8.27 -2.91
N ASP A 77 36.93 -9.29 -2.49
CA ASP A 77 38.15 -9.10 -1.70
C ASP A 77 39.28 -8.45 -2.52
N LYS A 78 39.36 -8.71 -3.84
CA LYS A 78 40.23 -7.93 -4.75
C LYS A 78 39.84 -6.45 -4.77
N LEU A 79 38.56 -6.14 -4.98
CA LEU A 79 38.07 -4.75 -4.98
C LEU A 79 38.33 -4.05 -3.64
N LYS A 80 38.08 -4.75 -2.52
CA LYS A 80 38.41 -4.25 -1.18
C LYS A 80 39.90 -3.91 -1.07
N SER A 81 40.77 -4.79 -1.56
CA SER A 81 42.21 -4.57 -1.53
C SER A 81 42.63 -3.35 -2.34
N GLU A 82 42.04 -3.14 -3.53
CA GLU A 82 42.28 -1.94 -4.35
C GLU A 82 41.77 -0.66 -3.68
N VAL A 83 40.58 -0.70 -3.07
CA VAL A 83 40.02 0.43 -2.34
C VAL A 83 40.91 0.84 -1.17
N LEU A 84 41.42 -0.12 -0.39
CA LEU A 84 42.24 0.14 0.79
C LEU A 84 43.64 0.70 0.48
N LYS A 85 44.05 0.77 -0.79
CA LYS A 85 45.26 1.50 -1.22
C LYS A 85 45.09 3.02 -1.14
N HIS A 86 43.86 3.51 -1.05
CA HIS A 86 43.53 4.93 -1.06
C HIS A 86 43.10 5.39 0.34
N ARG A 87 43.41 6.64 0.70
CA ARG A 87 43.12 7.20 2.04
C ARG A 87 41.79 7.92 2.15
N SER A 88 41.22 8.36 1.04
CA SER A 88 39.96 9.10 1.04
C SER A 88 39.16 8.87 -0.24
N PHE A 89 37.86 9.16 -0.20
CA PHE A 89 36.98 9.08 -1.38
C PHE A 89 37.47 9.97 -2.53
N ASN A 90 37.99 11.16 -2.23
CA ASN A 90 38.50 12.09 -3.25
C ASN A 90 39.77 11.54 -3.94
N ALA A 91 40.61 10.84 -3.18
CA ALA A 91 41.82 10.23 -3.69
C ALA A 91 41.57 8.85 -4.33
N LEU A 92 40.35 8.32 -4.26
CA LEU A 92 40.02 7.00 -4.80
C LEU A 92 40.12 7.01 -6.32
N SER A 93 41.14 6.35 -6.86
CA SER A 93 41.35 6.23 -8.30
C SER A 93 41.30 4.76 -8.69
N LEU A 94 40.13 4.34 -9.18
CA LEU A 94 39.91 2.99 -9.69
C LEU A 94 39.53 3.07 -11.16
N PRO A 95 40.12 2.23 -12.03
CA PRO A 95 39.77 2.22 -13.44
C PRO A 95 38.29 1.81 -13.60
N GLY A 96 37.57 2.49 -14.49
CA GLY A 96 36.14 2.27 -14.71
C GLY A 96 35.20 2.93 -13.69
N LEU A 97 35.72 3.60 -12.65
CA LEU A 97 34.90 4.33 -11.68
C LEU A 97 34.77 5.82 -12.05
N SER A 98 33.56 6.31 -12.25
CA SER A 98 33.32 7.74 -12.51
C SER A 98 33.49 8.61 -11.25
N GLU A 99 33.79 9.89 -11.44
CA GLU A 99 33.99 10.87 -10.36
C GLU A 99 32.79 10.93 -9.39
N GLU A 100 31.57 10.98 -9.93
CA GLU A 100 30.34 11.03 -9.14
C GLU A 100 30.16 9.78 -8.24
N ARG A 101 30.71 8.63 -8.66
CA ARG A 101 30.57 7.37 -7.94
C ARG A 101 31.60 7.22 -6.82
N LYS A 102 32.72 7.95 -6.85
CA LYS A 102 33.78 7.84 -5.82
C LYS A 102 33.26 8.04 -4.40
N ALA A 103 32.40 9.04 -4.21
CA ALA A 103 31.85 9.40 -2.90
C ALA A 103 30.97 8.30 -2.27
N VAL A 104 30.45 7.37 -3.08
CA VAL A 104 29.48 6.35 -2.63
C VAL A 104 29.93 4.92 -2.91
N PHE A 105 31.05 4.72 -3.61
CA PHE A 105 31.51 3.39 -4.02
C PHE A 105 31.96 2.54 -2.83
N VAL A 106 32.87 3.05 -2.00
CA VAL A 106 33.42 2.32 -0.84
C VAL A 106 32.34 1.84 0.15
N PRO A 107 31.41 2.69 0.64
CA PRO A 107 30.34 2.21 1.52
C PRO A 107 29.39 1.25 0.81
N GLY A 108 29.14 1.45 -0.50
CA GLY A 108 28.37 0.51 -1.31
C GLY A 108 29.03 -0.86 -1.42
N LEU A 109 30.35 -0.89 -1.65
CA LEU A 109 31.13 -2.12 -1.70
C LEU A 109 31.13 -2.84 -0.34
N ALA A 110 31.25 -2.11 0.77
CA ALA A 110 31.17 -2.71 2.10
C ALA A 110 29.80 -3.37 2.35
N ILE A 111 28.70 -2.75 1.92
CA ILE A 111 27.36 -3.36 1.96
C ILE A 111 27.31 -4.60 1.08
N LEU A 112 27.83 -4.54 -0.15
CA LEU A 112 27.85 -5.67 -1.08
C LEU A 112 28.63 -6.87 -0.49
N CYS A 113 29.79 -6.63 0.13
CA CYS A 113 30.52 -7.66 0.86
C CYS A 113 29.68 -8.26 2.00
N GLY A 114 29.02 -7.43 2.81
CA GLY A 114 28.18 -7.91 3.91
C GLY A 114 26.97 -8.74 3.43
N VAL A 115 26.41 -8.40 2.27
CA VAL A 115 25.35 -9.21 1.62
C VAL A 115 25.90 -10.56 1.17
N PHE A 116 27.07 -10.60 0.54
CA PHE A 116 27.73 -11.85 0.15
C PHE A 116 28.03 -12.75 1.35
N ASP A 117 28.55 -12.18 2.44
CA ASP A 117 28.83 -12.92 3.68
C ASP A 117 27.55 -13.52 4.28
N ALA A 118 26.51 -12.70 4.42
CA ALA A 118 25.26 -13.10 5.07
C ALA A 118 24.50 -14.17 4.28
N LEU A 119 24.49 -14.06 2.95
CA LEU A 119 23.72 -14.92 2.06
C LEU A 119 24.54 -16.05 1.42
N ALA A 120 25.86 -16.09 1.63
CA ALA A 120 26.79 -17.03 1.02
C ALA A 120 26.65 -17.10 -0.51
N ILE A 121 26.54 -15.93 -1.17
CA ILE A 121 26.40 -15.83 -2.63
C ILE A 121 27.72 -16.24 -3.28
N ARG A 122 27.65 -17.18 -4.23
CA ARG A 122 28.83 -17.64 -5.00
C ARG A 122 29.10 -16.76 -6.21
N GLU A 123 28.05 -16.43 -6.95
CA GLU A 123 28.11 -15.60 -8.15
C GLU A 123 26.91 -14.66 -8.19
N LEU A 124 27.15 -13.37 -8.48
CA LEU A 124 26.13 -12.35 -8.71
C LEU A 124 26.34 -11.75 -10.11
N ARG A 125 25.24 -11.65 -10.88
CA ARG A 125 25.22 -11.04 -12.21
C ARG A 125 24.57 -9.67 -12.17
N LEU A 126 25.05 -8.74 -12.98
CA LEU A 126 24.39 -7.44 -13.16
C LEU A 126 23.07 -7.62 -13.92
N SER A 127 22.02 -6.96 -13.46
CA SER A 127 20.78 -6.76 -14.21
C SER A 127 20.69 -5.31 -14.65
N ASP A 128 20.34 -5.09 -15.92
CA ASP A 128 20.02 -3.76 -16.45
C ASP A 128 18.62 -3.28 -16.04
N GLY A 129 17.77 -4.20 -15.57
CA GLY A 129 16.44 -3.90 -15.03
C GLY A 129 16.47 -3.61 -13.53
N ALA A 130 15.71 -2.62 -13.10
CA ALA A 130 15.55 -2.26 -11.70
C ALA A 130 14.09 -1.85 -11.41
N LEU A 131 13.90 -0.87 -10.52
CA LEU A 131 12.58 -0.41 -10.11
C LEU A 131 11.78 0.23 -11.25
N ARG A 132 12.44 1.03 -12.12
CA ARG A 132 11.74 1.78 -13.17
C ARG A 132 11.15 0.86 -14.22
N GLU A 133 11.85 -0.21 -14.60
CA GLU A 133 11.33 -1.23 -15.51
C GLU A 133 10.14 -1.95 -14.87
N GLY A 134 10.23 -2.32 -13.58
CA GLY A 134 9.11 -2.92 -12.85
C GLY A 134 7.85 -2.04 -12.83
N VAL A 135 8.01 -0.74 -12.55
CA VAL A 135 6.91 0.24 -12.59
C VAL A 135 6.34 0.37 -14.01
N LEU A 136 7.19 0.39 -15.04
CA LEU A 136 6.76 0.46 -16.43
C LEU A 136 5.91 -0.75 -16.83
N TYR A 137 6.36 -1.96 -16.49
CA TYR A 137 5.59 -3.20 -16.73
C TYR A 137 4.29 -3.23 -15.93
N GLU A 138 4.28 -2.72 -14.69
CA GLU A 138 3.05 -2.60 -13.90
C GLU A 138 2.05 -1.64 -14.57
N MET A 139 2.52 -0.50 -15.09
CA MET A 139 1.69 0.44 -15.83
C MET A 139 1.14 -0.19 -17.11
N GLU A 140 1.96 -0.91 -17.89
CA GLU A 140 1.52 -1.65 -19.09
C GLU A 140 0.44 -2.70 -18.73
N GLY A 141 0.67 -3.49 -17.69
CA GLY A 141 -0.26 -4.51 -17.22
C GLY A 141 -1.62 -3.94 -16.80
N ARG A 142 -1.63 -2.75 -16.17
CA ARG A 142 -2.88 -2.05 -15.81
C ARG A 142 -3.70 -1.66 -17.04
N PHE A 143 -3.08 -1.28 -18.16
CA PHE A 143 -3.81 -1.04 -19.42
C PHE A 143 -4.44 -2.31 -20.00
N ARG A 144 -3.90 -3.49 -19.67
CA ARG A 144 -4.44 -4.81 -20.06
C ARG A 144 -5.34 -5.44 -18.99
N HIS A 145 -5.84 -4.66 -18.03
CA HIS A 145 -6.68 -5.11 -16.91
C HIS A 145 -6.04 -6.15 -15.97
N GLN A 146 -4.71 -6.27 -15.97
CA GLN A 146 -3.98 -7.12 -15.03
C GLN A 146 -3.54 -6.31 -13.81
N ASP A 147 -4.51 -5.97 -12.95
CA ASP A 147 -4.24 -5.19 -11.73
C ASP A 147 -3.83 -6.10 -10.56
N VAL A 148 -2.57 -5.99 -10.13
CA VAL A 148 -2.01 -6.72 -8.97
C VAL A 148 -2.82 -6.43 -7.70
N ARG A 149 -3.41 -5.23 -7.56
CA ARG A 149 -4.24 -4.86 -6.40
C ARG A 149 -5.46 -5.75 -6.25
N SER A 150 -6.05 -6.20 -7.35
CA SER A 150 -7.17 -7.15 -7.34
C SER A 150 -6.73 -8.51 -6.78
N ARG A 151 -5.51 -8.96 -7.10
CA ARG A 151 -4.94 -10.19 -6.51
C ARG A 151 -4.63 -10.00 -5.03
N THR A 152 -4.09 -8.85 -4.64
CA THR A 152 -3.82 -8.48 -3.24
C THR A 152 -5.09 -8.50 -2.39
N ALA A 153 -6.18 -7.85 -2.84
CA ALA A 153 -7.46 -7.85 -2.13
C ALA A 153 -8.05 -9.26 -1.99
N LYS A 154 -8.01 -10.09 -3.05
CA LYS A 154 -8.44 -11.50 -2.98
C LYS A 154 -7.59 -12.33 -2.02
N SER A 155 -6.28 -12.10 -2.01
CA SER A 155 -5.36 -12.78 -1.10
C SER A 155 -5.66 -12.45 0.36
N LEU A 156 -5.89 -11.17 0.68
CA LEU A 156 -6.30 -10.75 2.02
C LEU A 156 -7.64 -11.35 2.44
N ALA A 157 -8.62 -11.34 1.54
CA ALA A 157 -9.93 -11.94 1.82
C ALA A 157 -9.82 -13.43 2.17
N ASN A 158 -8.94 -14.16 1.49
CA ASN A 158 -8.65 -15.56 1.79
C ASN A 158 -7.91 -15.72 3.13
N GLN A 159 -6.86 -14.94 3.34
CA GLN A 159 -6.02 -15.02 4.54
C GLN A 159 -6.82 -14.75 5.82
N TYR A 160 -7.77 -13.81 5.76
CA TYR A 160 -8.61 -13.43 6.90
C TYR A 160 -10.01 -14.04 6.87
N ASN A 161 -10.27 -15.04 6.00
CA ASN A 161 -11.55 -15.73 5.91
C ASN A 161 -12.76 -14.77 5.83
N ILE A 162 -12.65 -13.72 5.04
CA ILE A 162 -13.73 -12.74 4.88
C ILE A 162 -14.94 -13.42 4.25
N ASP A 163 -16.13 -13.16 4.81
CA ASP A 163 -17.41 -13.56 4.20
C ASP A 163 -17.59 -12.83 2.87
N ARG A 164 -17.40 -13.58 1.77
CA ARG A 164 -17.47 -13.04 0.42
C ARG A 164 -18.87 -12.61 0.02
N GLU A 165 -19.91 -13.24 0.56
CA GLU A 165 -21.29 -12.86 0.28
C GLU A 165 -21.61 -11.52 0.92
N GLN A 166 -21.16 -11.34 2.17
CA GLN A 166 -21.31 -10.06 2.86
C GLN A 166 -20.53 -8.94 2.18
N ALA A 167 -19.26 -9.20 1.83
CA ALA A 167 -18.44 -8.27 1.09
C ALA A 167 -19.09 -7.84 -0.24
N ARG A 168 -19.70 -8.81 -0.97
CA ARG A 168 -20.44 -8.53 -2.21
C ARG A 168 -21.69 -7.68 -1.97
N ARG A 169 -22.52 -8.05 -0.99
CA ARG A 169 -23.73 -7.29 -0.62
C ARG A 169 -23.41 -5.82 -0.30
N VAL A 170 -22.43 -5.59 0.56
CA VAL A 170 -21.99 -4.24 0.93
C VAL A 170 -21.44 -3.48 -0.28
N LEU A 171 -20.62 -4.14 -1.12
CA LEU A 171 -20.09 -3.55 -2.35
C LEU A 171 -21.22 -3.10 -3.28
N GLU A 172 -22.22 -3.95 -3.53
CA GLU A 172 -23.34 -3.66 -4.42
C GLU A 172 -24.15 -2.46 -3.93
N THR A 173 -24.56 -2.46 -2.65
CA THR A 173 -25.30 -1.32 -2.05
C THR A 173 -24.47 -0.03 -2.09
N THR A 174 -23.18 -0.12 -1.74
CA THR A 174 -22.28 1.06 -1.73
C THR A 174 -22.13 1.64 -3.14
N MET A 175 -21.94 0.79 -4.15
CA MET A 175 -21.70 1.26 -5.51
C MET A 175 -22.98 1.76 -6.20
N GLN A 176 -24.14 1.19 -5.88
CA GLN A 176 -25.44 1.72 -6.33
C GLN A 176 -25.66 3.17 -5.84
N MET A 177 -25.29 3.47 -4.59
CA MET A 177 -25.34 4.84 -4.08
C MET A 177 -24.22 5.72 -4.64
N TYR A 178 -23.02 5.17 -4.84
CA TYR A 178 -21.89 5.90 -5.44
C TYR A 178 -22.22 6.42 -6.85
N GLU A 179 -22.85 5.60 -7.69
CA GLU A 179 -23.23 5.99 -9.06
C GLU A 179 -24.20 7.18 -9.04
N GLN A 180 -25.16 7.20 -8.11
CA GLN A 180 -26.10 8.33 -7.93
C GLN A 180 -25.40 9.59 -7.41
N TRP A 181 -24.48 9.45 -6.44
CA TRP A 181 -23.66 10.56 -5.95
C TRP A 181 -22.76 11.13 -7.06
N GLN A 182 -22.11 10.27 -7.85
CA GLN A 182 -21.25 10.66 -8.96
C GLN A 182 -22.04 11.41 -10.04
N ALA A 183 -23.26 10.98 -10.35
CA ALA A 183 -24.12 11.65 -11.33
C ALA A 183 -24.47 13.09 -10.89
N GLN A 184 -24.65 13.32 -9.58
CA GLN A 184 -24.95 14.65 -9.02
C GLN A 184 -23.70 15.52 -8.86
N GLN A 185 -22.54 14.92 -8.58
CA GLN A 185 -21.28 15.62 -8.28
C GLN A 185 -20.09 15.10 -9.12
N PRO A 186 -20.16 15.10 -10.47
CA PRO A 186 -19.19 14.41 -11.33
C PRO A 186 -17.76 14.96 -11.20
N LYS A 187 -17.59 16.24 -10.84
CA LYS A 187 -16.28 16.88 -10.65
C LYS A 187 -15.54 16.40 -9.40
N LEU A 188 -16.25 15.80 -8.44
CA LEU A 188 -15.66 15.29 -7.20
C LEU A 188 -15.25 13.81 -7.32
N ALA A 189 -15.89 13.07 -8.23
CA ALA A 189 -15.58 11.68 -8.51
C ALA A 189 -14.20 11.52 -9.17
N HIS A 190 -13.47 10.47 -8.78
CA HIS A 190 -12.16 10.16 -9.35
C HIS A 190 -11.96 8.64 -9.41
N PRO A 191 -11.57 8.06 -10.57
CA PRO A 191 -11.48 6.61 -10.75
C PRO A 191 -10.60 5.89 -9.71
N GLN A 192 -9.51 6.53 -9.29
CA GLN A 192 -8.62 5.96 -8.25
C GLN A 192 -9.32 5.86 -6.89
N LEU A 193 -10.14 6.84 -6.52
CA LEU A 193 -10.86 6.85 -5.25
C LEU A 193 -12.05 5.88 -5.29
N GLU A 194 -12.70 5.76 -6.45
CA GLU A 194 -13.72 4.73 -6.68
C GLU A 194 -13.16 3.32 -6.45
N ALA A 195 -12.01 3.00 -7.04
CA ALA A 195 -11.37 1.70 -6.86
C ALA A 195 -11.04 1.43 -5.37
N LEU A 196 -10.58 2.45 -4.64
CA LEU A 196 -10.32 2.35 -3.20
C LEU A 196 -11.60 2.15 -2.38
N LEU A 197 -12.72 2.78 -2.74
CA LEU A 197 -14.02 2.54 -2.11
C LEU A 197 -14.48 1.09 -2.35
N ARG A 198 -14.33 0.58 -3.59
CA ARG A 198 -14.66 -0.82 -3.92
C ARG A 198 -13.86 -1.80 -3.06
N TRP A 199 -12.54 -1.61 -2.93
CA TRP A 199 -11.73 -2.47 -2.05
C TRP A 199 -12.04 -2.27 -0.57
N ALA A 200 -12.34 -1.04 -0.12
CA ALA A 200 -12.75 -0.79 1.26
C ALA A 200 -14.05 -1.55 1.61
N ALA A 201 -15.04 -1.55 0.72
CA ALA A 201 -16.26 -2.35 0.86
C ALA A 201 -15.95 -3.86 0.90
N MET A 202 -15.05 -4.35 0.04
CA MET A 202 -14.67 -5.76 0.04
C MET A 202 -13.89 -6.20 1.28
N LEU A 203 -13.17 -5.29 1.94
CA LEU A 203 -12.21 -5.59 3.01
C LEU A 203 -12.63 -5.05 4.38
N HIS A 204 -13.81 -4.45 4.52
CA HIS A 204 -14.23 -3.81 5.78
C HIS A 204 -14.30 -4.80 6.98
N GLU A 205 -14.51 -6.10 6.72
CA GLU A 205 -14.51 -7.16 7.75
C GLU A 205 -13.16 -7.88 7.93
N VAL A 206 -12.06 -7.41 7.34
CA VAL A 206 -10.74 -8.09 7.45
C VAL A 206 -10.25 -8.24 8.90
N GLY A 207 -10.68 -7.37 9.81
CA GLY A 207 -10.39 -7.43 11.25
C GLY A 207 -11.33 -8.30 12.07
N LEU A 208 -12.30 -8.99 11.47
CA LEU A 208 -13.35 -9.72 12.20
C LEU A 208 -12.78 -10.89 13.03
N ASN A 209 -11.74 -11.55 12.53
CA ASN A 209 -11.04 -12.62 13.26
C ASN A 209 -10.27 -12.11 14.50
N ILE A 210 -10.04 -10.79 14.62
CA ILE A 210 -9.49 -10.20 15.84
C ILE A 210 -10.61 -10.01 16.86
N ASN A 211 -11.63 -9.23 16.49
CA ASN A 211 -12.82 -9.04 17.31
C ASN A 211 -13.94 -8.36 16.50
N HIS A 212 -15.19 -8.75 16.75
CA HIS A 212 -16.35 -8.00 16.27
C HIS A 212 -16.46 -6.61 16.93
N SER A 213 -16.17 -6.54 18.24
CA SER A 213 -16.13 -5.27 18.98
C SER A 213 -14.95 -4.42 18.51
N GLY A 214 -15.25 -3.25 17.94
CA GLY A 214 -14.21 -2.39 17.39
C GLY A 214 -13.70 -2.82 16.01
N LEU A 215 -14.46 -3.63 15.25
CA LEU A 215 -14.12 -4.12 13.91
C LEU A 215 -13.43 -3.09 13.01
N HIS A 216 -14.04 -1.91 12.82
CA HIS A 216 -13.49 -0.80 12.03
C HIS A 216 -12.06 -0.39 12.41
N ARG A 217 -11.66 -0.50 13.68
CA ARG A 217 -10.28 -0.23 14.14
C ARG A 217 -9.34 -1.37 13.76
N HIS A 218 -9.76 -2.61 13.97
CA HIS A 218 -8.97 -3.80 13.65
C HIS A 218 -8.75 -3.96 12.14
N SER A 219 -9.80 -3.77 11.36
CA SER A 219 -9.73 -3.79 9.89
C SER A 219 -8.81 -2.69 9.37
N ALA A 220 -8.94 -1.46 9.86
CA ALA A 220 -8.06 -0.37 9.49
C ALA A 220 -6.60 -0.64 9.87
N TYR A 221 -6.35 -1.20 11.06
CA TYR A 221 -5.00 -1.56 11.52
C TYR A 221 -4.33 -2.58 10.59
N ILE A 222 -5.03 -3.66 10.22
CA ILE A 222 -4.51 -4.65 9.27
C ILE A 222 -4.20 -3.99 7.93
N LEU A 223 -5.14 -3.22 7.37
CA LEU A 223 -4.96 -2.59 6.07
C LEU A 223 -3.82 -1.57 6.07
N GLN A 224 -3.61 -0.85 7.17
CA GLN A 224 -2.58 0.17 7.29
C GLN A 224 -1.16 -0.42 7.46
N HIS A 225 -1.03 -1.60 8.07
CA HIS A 225 0.28 -2.17 8.45
C HIS A 225 0.67 -3.44 7.68
N SER A 226 -0.18 -3.94 6.79
CA SER A 226 0.16 -5.07 5.91
C SER A 226 0.94 -4.62 4.68
N ASP A 227 1.75 -5.52 4.11
CA ASP A 227 2.32 -5.30 2.77
C ASP A 227 1.24 -5.55 1.72
N LEU A 228 0.88 -4.51 0.95
CA LEU A 228 -0.18 -4.56 -0.06
C LEU A 228 0.40 -4.35 -1.49
N PRO A 229 0.86 -5.41 -2.17
CA PRO A 229 1.41 -5.30 -3.52
C PRO A 229 0.48 -4.54 -4.48
N GLY A 230 1.05 -3.58 -5.22
CA GLY A 230 0.34 -2.70 -6.17
C GLY A 230 -0.27 -1.44 -5.56
N PHE A 231 -0.30 -1.30 -4.23
CA PHE A 231 -0.75 -0.07 -3.55
C PHE A 231 0.45 0.81 -3.20
N ASN A 232 0.33 2.11 -3.45
CA ASN A 232 1.24 3.09 -2.86
C ASN A 232 0.79 3.49 -1.44
N GLN A 233 1.64 4.21 -0.72
CA GLN A 233 1.40 4.59 0.69
C GLN A 233 0.09 5.35 0.89
N GLU A 234 -0.21 6.35 0.06
CA GLU A 234 -1.45 7.13 0.21
C GLU A 234 -2.70 6.34 -0.20
N GLN A 235 -2.61 5.46 -1.20
CA GLN A 235 -3.71 4.56 -1.57
C GLN A 235 -4.04 3.59 -0.42
N GLN A 236 -3.02 2.96 0.16
CA GLN A 236 -3.17 2.07 1.30
C GLN A 236 -3.75 2.81 2.52
N MET A 237 -3.20 3.97 2.85
CA MET A 237 -3.70 4.80 3.96
C MET A 237 -5.13 5.27 3.72
N MET A 238 -5.49 5.65 2.49
CA MET A 238 -6.86 6.06 2.13
C MET A 238 -7.84 4.90 2.31
N MET A 239 -7.52 3.71 1.78
CA MET A 239 -8.35 2.52 1.97
C MET A 239 -8.54 2.17 3.46
N ALA A 240 -7.45 2.19 4.24
CA ALA A 240 -7.51 1.99 5.68
C ALA A 240 -8.36 3.07 6.38
N THR A 241 -8.30 4.33 5.91
CA THR A 241 -9.09 5.45 6.43
C THR A 241 -10.58 5.26 6.15
N LEU A 242 -10.97 4.90 4.92
CA LEU A 242 -12.37 4.61 4.59
C LEU A 242 -12.93 3.53 5.53
N VAL A 243 -12.18 2.43 5.70
CA VAL A 243 -12.56 1.35 6.61
C VAL A 243 -12.52 1.79 8.08
N ARG A 244 -11.61 2.68 8.49
CA ARG A 244 -11.53 3.17 9.88
C ARG A 244 -12.80 3.89 10.32
N TYR A 245 -13.51 4.52 9.38
CA TYR A 245 -14.69 5.34 9.65
C TYR A 245 -16.01 4.68 9.19
N HIS A 246 -16.02 3.40 8.80
CA HIS A 246 -17.21 2.74 8.24
C HIS A 246 -18.36 2.47 9.22
N ARG A 247 -18.18 2.64 10.54
CA ARG A 247 -19.25 2.49 11.54
C ARG A 247 -18.92 3.24 12.84
N LYS A 248 -19.92 3.35 13.74
CA LYS A 248 -19.82 4.04 15.05
C LYS A 248 -19.54 5.55 14.92
N ALA A 249 -19.30 6.23 16.04
CA ALA A 249 -19.05 7.66 16.10
C ALA A 249 -17.85 8.08 15.23
N ILE A 250 -18.01 9.22 14.55
CA ILE A 250 -17.02 9.78 13.62
C ILE A 250 -16.41 11.02 14.27
N LYS A 251 -15.08 11.12 14.21
CA LYS A 251 -14.35 12.35 14.57
C LYS A 251 -13.42 12.69 13.42
N LEU A 252 -13.70 13.77 12.71
CA LEU A 252 -12.96 14.15 11.51
C LEU A 252 -11.58 14.75 11.81
N ASP A 253 -11.33 15.16 13.06
CA ASP A 253 -10.07 15.78 13.49
C ASP A 253 -8.90 14.80 13.49
N ASP A 254 -9.18 13.51 13.70
CA ASP A 254 -8.18 12.43 13.72
C ASP A 254 -7.82 11.93 12.30
N MET A 255 -8.33 12.56 11.23
CA MET A 255 -8.07 12.11 9.88
C MET A 255 -6.65 12.45 9.41
N PRO A 256 -5.96 11.50 8.75
CA PRO A 256 -4.65 11.74 8.18
C PRO A 256 -4.72 12.76 7.04
N ARG A 257 -3.59 13.43 6.78
CA ARG A 257 -3.42 14.32 5.63
C ARG A 257 -2.99 13.50 4.42
N PHE A 258 -3.54 13.85 3.26
CA PHE A 258 -3.22 13.26 1.97
C PHE A 258 -2.74 14.36 1.02
N THR A 259 -1.71 14.07 0.22
CA THR A 259 -1.26 14.96 -0.85
C THR A 259 -1.98 14.69 -2.16
N LEU A 260 -2.38 13.43 -2.41
CA LEU A 260 -3.05 13.00 -3.64
C LEU A 260 -4.57 13.21 -3.60
N PHE A 261 -5.17 13.27 -2.41
CA PHE A 261 -6.63 13.27 -2.24
C PHE A 261 -7.13 14.42 -1.36
N LYS A 262 -8.18 15.11 -1.81
CA LYS A 262 -8.78 16.22 -1.05
C LYS A 262 -10.01 15.76 -0.27
N LYS A 263 -10.25 16.34 0.91
CA LYS A 263 -11.41 16.04 1.79
C LYS A 263 -12.74 15.95 1.03
N LYS A 264 -13.02 16.94 0.18
CA LYS A 264 -14.25 16.99 -0.64
C LYS A 264 -14.44 15.80 -1.61
N GLN A 265 -13.38 15.07 -1.94
CA GLN A 265 -13.45 13.92 -2.85
C GLN A 265 -13.66 12.61 -2.09
N TYR A 266 -13.08 12.47 -0.88
CA TYR A 266 -13.12 11.20 -0.14
C TYR A 266 -14.12 11.17 1.02
N LEU A 267 -14.54 12.31 1.58
CA LEU A 267 -15.55 12.34 2.64
C LEU A 267 -16.89 11.71 2.20
N PRO A 268 -17.40 11.98 0.98
CA PRO A 268 -18.56 11.26 0.44
C PRO A 268 -18.39 9.75 0.42
N LEU A 269 -17.17 9.24 0.20
CA LEU A 269 -16.91 7.81 0.13
C LEU A 269 -17.01 7.16 1.51
N ILE A 270 -16.69 7.90 2.58
CA ILE A 270 -16.94 7.47 3.96
C ILE A 270 -18.44 7.36 4.19
N GLN A 271 -19.21 8.39 3.84
CA GLN A 271 -20.67 8.40 3.97
C GLN A 271 -21.31 7.21 3.23
N LEU A 272 -20.92 6.99 1.97
CA LEU A 272 -21.39 5.87 1.15
C LEU A 272 -21.05 4.51 1.76
N LEU A 273 -19.81 4.30 2.21
CA LEU A 273 -19.41 3.03 2.81
C LEU A 273 -20.16 2.76 4.12
N ARG A 274 -20.39 3.78 4.94
CA ARG A 274 -21.15 3.66 6.18
C ARG A 274 -22.58 3.21 5.94
N LEU A 275 -23.26 3.87 5.01
CA LEU A 275 -24.63 3.51 4.61
C LEU A 275 -24.67 2.11 3.99
N GLY A 276 -23.73 1.78 3.10
CA GLY A 276 -23.67 0.47 2.46
C GLY A 276 -23.41 -0.68 3.42
N VAL A 277 -22.58 -0.47 4.45
CA VAL A 277 -22.37 -1.47 5.51
C VAL A 277 -23.61 -1.60 6.40
N LEU A 278 -24.18 -0.49 6.84
CA LEU A 278 -25.33 -0.44 7.74
C LEU A 278 -26.54 -1.17 7.15
N LEU A 279 -26.87 -0.90 5.88
CA LEU A 279 -28.00 -1.51 5.18
C LEU A 279 -27.86 -3.03 5.01
N ASN A 280 -26.69 -3.59 5.29
CA ASN A 280 -26.41 -5.02 5.22
C ASN A 280 -26.06 -5.64 6.58
N ASN A 281 -26.38 -4.98 7.70
CA ASN A 281 -26.11 -5.47 9.06
C ASN A 281 -26.72 -6.88 9.32
N GLN A 282 -27.86 -7.19 8.69
CA GLN A 282 -28.57 -8.47 8.85
C GLN A 282 -27.98 -9.61 8.02
N ARG A 283 -26.89 -9.35 7.27
CA ARG A 283 -26.18 -10.34 6.45
C ARG A 283 -27.12 -11.08 5.47
N GLN A 284 -27.16 -12.42 5.50
CA GLN A 284 -28.02 -13.24 4.65
C GLN A 284 -29.52 -12.96 4.85
N ALA A 285 -29.93 -12.43 6.01
CA ALA A 285 -31.32 -12.05 6.28
C ALA A 285 -31.67 -10.62 5.80
N THR A 286 -30.72 -9.90 5.19
CA THR A 286 -30.96 -8.54 4.69
C THR A 286 -32.05 -8.54 3.62
N THR A 287 -33.09 -7.76 3.84
CA THR A 287 -34.06 -7.39 2.81
C THR A 287 -33.49 -6.23 1.99
N THR A 288 -33.16 -6.47 0.72
CA THR A 288 -32.70 -5.40 -0.17
C THR A 288 -33.91 -4.63 -0.71
N PRO A 289 -33.97 -3.30 -0.57
CA PRO A 289 -35.06 -2.53 -1.16
C PRO A 289 -35.00 -2.61 -2.70
N PRO A 290 -36.14 -2.77 -3.40
CA PRO A 290 -36.17 -2.81 -4.87
C PRO A 290 -35.67 -1.51 -5.50
N THR A 291 -35.90 -0.38 -4.86
CA THR A 291 -35.39 0.94 -5.24
C THR A 291 -34.76 1.62 -4.03
N LEU A 292 -33.65 2.33 -4.25
CA LEU A 292 -33.02 3.16 -3.24
C LEU A 292 -32.48 4.41 -3.94
N ARG A 293 -33.09 5.56 -3.67
CA ARG A 293 -32.71 6.82 -4.30
C ARG A 293 -31.92 7.69 -3.33
N LEU A 294 -30.75 8.13 -3.77
CA LEU A 294 -29.90 9.07 -3.05
C LEU A 294 -29.97 10.45 -3.72
N THR A 295 -30.40 11.45 -2.98
CA THR A 295 -30.28 12.87 -3.38
C THR A 295 -29.30 13.58 -2.45
N THR A 296 -28.49 14.47 -3.02
CA THR A 296 -27.40 15.16 -2.30
C THR A 296 -27.50 16.67 -2.51
N ASP A 297 -27.53 17.41 -1.41
CA ASP A 297 -27.31 18.85 -1.36
C ASP A 297 -26.06 19.09 -0.51
N ASP A 298 -24.90 19.29 -1.16
CA ASP A 298 -23.58 19.22 -0.53
C ASP A 298 -23.38 17.96 0.33
N SER A 299 -23.39 18.11 1.66
CA SER A 299 -23.27 17.02 2.65
C SER A 299 -24.58 16.76 3.42
N HIS A 300 -25.69 17.34 2.96
CA HIS A 300 -27.04 17.02 3.38
C HIS A 300 -27.64 16.01 2.40
N TRP A 301 -27.74 14.76 2.82
CA TRP A 301 -28.16 13.66 1.94
C TRP A 301 -29.53 13.16 2.36
N THR A 302 -30.36 12.83 1.38
CA THR A 302 -31.64 12.19 1.60
C THR A 302 -31.62 10.81 0.94
N LEU A 303 -31.96 9.77 1.71
CA LEU A 303 -32.23 8.44 1.20
C LEU A 303 -33.74 8.22 1.14
N CYS A 304 -34.25 8.00 -0.07
CA CYS A 304 -35.65 7.70 -0.30
C CYS A 304 -35.80 6.20 -0.59
N PHE A 305 -36.59 5.53 0.26
CA PHE A 305 -36.93 4.12 0.21
C PHE A 305 -38.30 3.91 -0.45
N PRO A 306 -38.65 2.68 -0.86
CA PRO A 306 -39.98 2.39 -1.39
C PRO A 306 -41.08 2.73 -0.38
N HIS A 307 -42.28 2.99 -0.89
CA HIS A 307 -43.46 3.23 -0.06
C HIS A 307 -43.67 2.11 0.98
N ASP A 308 -43.94 2.47 2.23
CA ASP A 308 -44.19 1.58 3.37
C ASP A 308 -43.08 0.52 3.63
N TRP A 309 -41.86 0.73 3.13
CA TRP A 309 -40.77 -0.24 3.25
C TRP A 309 -40.35 -0.49 4.70
N PHE A 310 -40.31 0.54 5.55
CA PHE A 310 -39.91 0.42 6.95
C PHE A 310 -40.96 -0.26 7.83
N SER A 311 -42.22 -0.36 7.37
CA SER A 311 -43.27 -1.12 8.07
C SER A 311 -42.89 -2.59 8.25
N GLN A 312 -42.12 -3.14 7.30
CA GLN A 312 -41.60 -4.52 7.31
C GLN A 312 -40.12 -4.59 7.72
N ASN A 313 -39.43 -3.44 7.83
CA ASN A 313 -37.98 -3.35 8.03
C ASN A 313 -37.59 -2.42 9.19
N ALA A 314 -38.34 -2.46 10.29
CA ALA A 314 -38.20 -1.54 11.43
C ALA A 314 -36.78 -1.50 12.03
N LEU A 315 -36.04 -2.61 12.04
CA LEU A 315 -34.66 -2.64 12.54
C LEU A 315 -33.70 -1.78 11.70
N VAL A 316 -33.93 -1.71 10.38
CA VAL A 316 -33.13 -0.88 9.48
C VAL A 316 -33.40 0.59 9.74
N LEU A 317 -34.65 0.96 10.04
CA LEU A 317 -35.00 2.32 10.45
C LEU A 317 -34.25 2.73 11.72
N LEU A 318 -34.24 1.88 12.75
CA LEU A 318 -33.50 2.16 13.99
C LEU A 318 -31.99 2.33 13.76
N ASP A 319 -31.41 1.53 12.86
CA ASP A 319 -30.00 1.67 12.48
C ASP A 319 -29.75 3.02 11.77
N LEU A 320 -30.64 3.41 10.84
CA LEU A 320 -30.55 4.69 10.11
C LEU A 320 -30.75 5.90 11.03
N GLU A 321 -31.70 5.86 11.96
CA GLU A 321 -31.89 6.89 12.98
C GLU A 321 -30.62 7.05 13.83
N LYS A 322 -29.94 5.94 14.15
CA LYS A 322 -28.67 6.01 14.85
C LYS A 322 -27.56 6.63 13.99
N GLU A 323 -27.59 6.38 12.69
CA GLU A 323 -26.67 6.99 11.73
C GLU A 323 -26.91 8.49 11.55
N GLN A 324 -28.17 8.94 11.56
CA GLN A 324 -28.52 10.38 11.59
C GLN A 324 -27.88 11.07 12.80
N GLN A 325 -27.99 10.48 14.00
CA GLN A 325 -27.33 11.00 15.20
C GLN A 325 -25.81 11.07 15.09
N TYR A 326 -25.17 10.12 14.38
CA TYR A 326 -23.72 10.20 14.14
C TYR A 326 -23.35 11.33 13.18
N TRP A 327 -24.19 11.63 12.19
CA TRP A 327 -23.96 12.70 11.21
C TRP A 327 -24.21 14.08 11.81
N GLU A 328 -25.21 14.24 12.67
CA GLU A 328 -25.47 15.50 13.39
C GLU A 328 -24.26 15.96 14.23
N ALA A 329 -23.44 15.02 14.71
CA ALA A 329 -22.21 15.32 15.44
C ALA A 329 -21.05 15.79 14.53
N VAL A 330 -21.21 15.74 13.21
CA VAL A 330 -20.20 16.12 12.21
C VAL A 330 -20.65 17.40 11.51
N THR A 331 -19.88 18.48 11.67
CA THR A 331 -20.22 19.78 11.10
C THR A 331 -20.45 19.71 9.58
N GLY A 332 -21.66 20.10 9.16
CA GLY A 332 -22.09 20.14 7.76
C GLY A 332 -22.68 18.83 7.23
N TRP A 333 -22.70 17.74 8.01
CA TRP A 333 -23.34 16.49 7.60
C TRP A 333 -24.78 16.45 8.10
N ARG A 334 -25.69 15.98 7.23
CA ARG A 334 -27.08 15.69 7.60
C ARG A 334 -27.59 14.52 6.77
N LEU A 335 -28.30 13.61 7.41
CA LEU A 335 -28.96 12.49 6.76
C LEU A 335 -30.46 12.62 7.00
N ASN A 336 -31.25 12.64 5.92
CA ASN A 336 -32.71 12.55 5.98
C ASN A 336 -33.15 11.21 5.38
N ILE A 337 -34.19 10.62 5.96
CA ILE A 337 -34.76 9.35 5.52
C ILE A 337 -36.21 9.62 5.09
N GLU A 338 -36.56 9.18 3.88
CA GLU A 338 -37.89 9.37 3.29
C GLU A 338 -38.38 8.04 2.69
N GLU A 339 -39.69 7.91 2.55
CA GLU A 339 -40.33 6.85 1.76
C GLU A 339 -41.05 7.48 0.56
N GLU A 340 -41.12 6.76 -0.56
CA GLU A 340 -41.91 7.18 -1.71
C GLU A 340 -43.38 7.37 -1.28
N SER A 341 -43.99 8.46 -1.76
CA SER A 341 -45.44 8.68 -1.57
C SER A 341 -46.23 7.55 -2.22
N SER A 342 -47.37 7.18 -1.64
CA SER A 342 -48.26 6.13 -2.16
C SER A 342 -48.41 6.29 -3.69
N PRO A 343 -48.23 5.22 -4.48
CA PRO A 343 -48.57 5.30 -5.89
C PRO A 343 -50.04 5.70 -5.98
N GLU A 344 -50.33 6.84 -6.61
CA GLU A 344 -51.69 7.13 -7.02
C GLU A 344 -52.10 5.97 -7.93
N ILE A 345 -53.00 5.11 -7.44
CA ILE A 345 -53.64 4.10 -8.26
C ILE A 345 -54.40 4.90 -9.32
N ALA A 346 -53.83 4.99 -10.53
CA ALA A 346 -54.50 5.57 -11.68
C ALA A 346 -55.81 4.80 -11.85
N ALA A 347 -56.92 5.47 -11.51
CA ALA A 347 -58.28 4.95 -11.57
C ALA A 347 -58.75 4.76 -13.01
#